data_AF-A0A9D4I4P1-F1
#
_entry.id   AF-A0A9D4I4P1-F1
#
_cell.length_a   1.000
_cell.length_b   1.000
_cell.length_c   1.000
_cell.angle_alpha   90.00
_cell.angle_beta   90.00
_cell.angle_gamma   90.00
#
_symmetry.space_group_name_H-M   'P 1'
#
loop_
_entity.id
_entity.type
_entity.pdbx_description
1 polymer ?
#
loop_
_entity_poly.entity_id
_entity_poly.type
_entity_poly.pdbx_seq_one_letter_code
_entity_poly.pdbx_strand_id
1 'polypeptide(L)' 'MIDGLGGAVKVNNFLSALDMKEVHPENLKLIENRAGEFIEDVAKRSAKDAGQEKIASETSSL' A
#
# COMPACT_ATOMS: atom_id res chain seq x y z
N MET A 1 6.21 -7.22 -0.62
CA MET A 1 6.03 -6.39 0.60
C MET A 1 6.30 -7.16 1.87
N ILE A 2 5.65 -8.30 2.13
CA ILE A 2 5.83 -9.10 3.35
C ILE A 2 7.25 -9.65 3.46
N ASP A 3 7.84 -10.09 2.34
CA ASP A 3 9.24 -10.51 2.31
C ASP A 3 10.19 -9.36 2.67
N GLY A 4 9.81 -8.11 2.35
CA GLY A 4 10.54 -6.91 2.74
C GLY A 4 10.47 -6.61 4.25
N LEU A 5 9.45 -7.12 4.94
CA LEU A 5 9.34 -7.10 6.40
C LEU A 5 10.04 -8.31 7.05
N GLY A 6 10.71 -9.15 6.25
CA GLY A 6 11.39 -10.36 6.67
C GLY A 6 10.48 -11.59 6.78
N GLY A 7 9.38 -11.60 6.03
CA GLY A 7 8.51 -12.75 5.84
C GLY A 7 7.41 -12.90 6.91
N ALA A 8 6.54 -13.88 6.69
CA ALA A 8 5.35 -14.13 7.53
C ALA A 8 5.67 -14.30 9.02
N VAL A 9 6.79 -14.95 9.35
CA VAL A 9 7.23 -15.19 10.73
C VAL A 9 7.50 -13.87 11.46
N LYS A 10 8.24 -12.94 10.83
CA LYS A 10 8.55 -11.65 11.46
C LYS A 10 7.30 -10.76 11.59
N VAL A 11 6.39 -10.84 10.62
CA VAL A 11 5.10 -10.14 10.70
C VAL A 11 4.28 -10.66 11.88
N ASN A 12 4.18 -11.99 12.06
CA ASN A 12 3.45 -12.56 13.19
C ASN A 12 4.12 -12.28 14.53
N ASN A 13 5.45 -12.29 14.61
CA ASN A 13 6.17 -11.88 15.82
C ASN A 13 5.87 -10.42 16.19
N PHE A 14 5.78 -9.53 15.19
CA PHE A 14 5.40 -8.14 15.40
C PHE A 14 3.95 -8.00 15.87
N LEU A 15 3.00 -8.74 15.28
CA LEU A 15 1.61 -8.77 15.72
C LEU A 15 1.49 -9.27 17.16
N SER A 16 2.23 -10.33 17.50
CA SER A 16 2.29 -10.88 18.86
C SER A 16 2.83 -9.87 19.87
N ALA A 17 3.85 -9.09 19.51
CA ALA A 17 4.38 -8.02 20.36
C ALA A 17 3.37 -6.89 20.63
N LEU A 18 2.34 -6.77 19.79
CA LEU A 18 1.21 -5.83 19.96
C LEU A 18 -0.02 -6.47 20.62
N ASP A 19 0.12 -7.69 21.17
CA ASP A 19 -0.99 -8.50 21.70
C ASP A 19 -2.12 -8.73 20.67
N MET A 20 -1.74 -8.78 19.39
CA MET A 20 -2.65 -9.07 18.27
C MET A 20 -2.54 -10.53 17.87
N LYS A 21 -3.66 -11.09 17.37
CA LYS A 21 -3.68 -12.46 16.86
C LYS A 21 -2.78 -12.59 15.64
N GLU A 22 -2.00 -13.66 15.62
CA GLU A 22 -1.24 -14.06 14.45
C GLU A 22 -2.16 -14.35 13.25
N VAL A 23 -1.62 -14.14 12.06
CA VAL A 23 -2.34 -14.36 10.81
C VAL A 23 -1.68 -15.52 10.07
N HIS A 24 -2.51 -16.44 9.56
CA HIS A 24 -2.01 -17.57 8.78
C HIS A 24 -1.25 -17.06 7.53
N PRO A 25 -0.12 -17.67 7.13
CA PRO A 25 0.70 -17.20 6.00
C PRO A 25 -0.07 -16.99 4.68
N GLU A 26 -1.05 -17.84 4.38
CA GLU A 26 -1.91 -17.68 3.20
C GLU A 26 -2.77 -16.41 3.26
N ASN A 27 -3.31 -16.10 4.44
CA ASN A 27 -4.11 -14.89 4.66
C ASN A 27 -3.22 -13.64 4.65
N LEU A 28 -2.00 -13.74 5.16
CA LEU A 28 -1.00 -12.68 5.05
C LEU A 28 -0.74 -12.32 3.59
N LYS A 29 -0.58 -13.34 2.73
CA LYS A 29 -0.38 -13.12 1.28
C LYS A 29 -1.61 -12.49 0.60
N LEU A 30 -2.82 -12.89 1.01
CA LEU A 30 -4.04 -12.26 0.52
C LEU A 30 -4.13 -10.78 0.93
N ILE A 31 -3.79 -10.46 2.19
CA ILE A 31 -3.76 -9.08 2.70
C ILE A 31 -2.74 -8.26 1.92
N GLU A 32 -1.55 -8.82 1.66
CA GLU A 32 -0.51 -8.17 0.87
C GLU A 32 -0.99 -7.82 -0.55
N ASN A 33 -1.64 -8.75 -1.25
CA ASN A 33 -2.14 -8.50 -2.59
C ASN A 33 -3.19 -7.37 -2.59
N ARG A 34 -4.15 -7.41 -1.66
CA ARG A 34 -5.18 -6.36 -1.52
C ARG A 34 -4.60 -5.00 -1.19
N ALA A 35 -3.62 -4.95 -0.28
CA ALA A 35 -2.93 -3.71 0.06
C ALA A 35 -2.15 -3.16 -1.14
N GLY A 36 -1.52 -4.04 -1.93
CA GLY A 36 -0.85 -3.68 -3.18
C GLY A 36 -1.81 -3.05 -4.20
N GLU A 37 -2.95 -3.71 -4.46
CA GLU A 37 -3.98 -3.19 -5.37
C GLU A 37 -4.51 -1.82 -4.94
N PHE A 38 -4.74 -1.64 -3.63
CA PHE A 38 -5.20 -0.36 -3.09
C PHE A 38 -4.16 0.74 -3.28
N ILE A 39 -2.89 0.47 -2.96
CA ILE A 39 -1.81 1.44 -3.15
C ILE A 39 -1.68 1.81 -4.64
N GLU A 40 -1.81 0.83 -5.54
CA GLU A 40 -1.76 1.07 -6.98
C GLU A 40 -2.91 1.96 -7.47
N ASP A 41 -4.14 1.72 -7.00
CA ASP A 41 -5.30 2.56 -7.35
C ASP A 41 -5.13 4.00 -6.83
N VAL A 42 -4.67 4.16 -5.57
CA VAL A 42 -4.36 5.48 -5.01
C VAL A 42 -3.28 6.18 -5.83
N ALA A 43 -2.19 5.49 -6.18
CA ALA A 43 -1.12 6.06 -6.98
C ALA A 43 -1.60 6.51 -8.37
N LYS A 44 -2.45 5.71 -9.03
CA LYS A 44 -3.07 6.08 -10.33
C LYS A 44 -3.93 7.32 -10.22
N ARG A 45 -4.75 7.41 -9.17
CA ARG A 45 -5.60 8.59 -8.91
C ARG A 45 -4.75 9.82 -8.63
N SER A 46 -3.78 9.74 -7.73
CA SER A 46 -2.88 10.85 -7.41
C SER A 46 -2.07 11.31 -8.63
N ALA A 47 -1.58 10.40 -9.47
CA ALA A 47 -0.88 10.76 -10.70
C ALA A 47 -1.80 11.47 -11.71
N LYS A 48 -3.06 11.03 -11.82
CA LYS A 48 -4.06 11.68 -12.66
C LYS A 48 -4.39 13.08 -12.15
N ASP A 49 -4.62 13.23 -10.85
CA ASP A 49 -4.96 14.51 -10.22
C ASP A 49 -3.79 15.50 -10.37
N ALA A 50 -2.55 15.08 -10.09
CA ALA A 50 -1.35 15.89 -10.29
C ALA A 50 -1.15 16.30 -11.77
N GLY A 51 -1.45 15.39 -12.71
CA GLY A 51 -1.40 15.70 -14.14
C GLY A 51 -2.43 16.77 -14.54
N GLN A 52 -3.63 16.71 -13.99
CA GLN A 52 -4.68 17.71 -14.22
C GLN A 52 -4.35 19.06 -13.57
N GLU A 53 -3.81 19.04 -12.35
CA GLU A 53 -3.35 20.23 -11.64
C GLU A 53 -2.22 20.94 -12.40
N LYS A 54 -1.27 20.17 -12.95
CA LYS A 54 -0.20 20.72 -13.79
C LYS A 54 -0.76 21.44 -15.02
N ILE A 55 -1.68 20.82 -15.75
CA ILE A 55 -2.33 21.41 -16.94
C ILE A 55 -3.11 22.70 -16.56
N ALA A 56 -3.84 22.68 -15.44
CA ALA A 56 -4.57 23.85 -14.95
C ALA A 56 -3.62 24.99 -14.57
N SER A 57 -2.47 24.69 -13.94
CA SER A 57 -1.47 25.69 -13.58
C SER A 57 -0.79 26.34 -14.81
N GLU A 58 -0.51 25.54 -15.85
CA GLU A 58 0.11 26.02 -17.09
C GLU A 58 -0.87 26.88 -17.92
N THR A 59 -2.16 26.56 -17.91
CA THR A 59 -3.20 27.34 -18.63
C THR A 59 -3.63 28.60 -17.90
N SER A 60 -3.55 28.66 -16.57
CA SER A 60 -3.81 29.88 -15.80
C SER A 60 -2.64 30.88 -15.79
N SER A 61 -1.47 30.47 -16.26
CA SER A 61 -0.25 31.29 -16.35
C SER A 61 -0.06 31.94 -17.74
N LEU A 62 -1.02 31.74 -18.65
CA LEU A 62 -1.11 32.34 -20.00
C LEU A 62 -2.22 33.39 -20.01
#